data_AF-A0A0N7Z4I1-F1
#
_entry.id   AF-A0A0N7Z4I1-F1
#
_cell.length_a   1.000
_cell.length_b   1.000
_cell.length_c   1.000
_cell.angle_alpha   90.00
_cell.angle_beta   90.00
_cell.angle_gamma   90.00
#
_symmetry.space_group_name_H-M   'P 1'
#
loop_
_entity.id
_entity.type
_entity.pdbx_description
1 polymer ?
#
loop_
_entity_poly.entity_id
_entity_poly.type
_entity_poly.pdbx_seq_one_letter_code
_entity_poly.pdbx_strand_id
1 'polypeptide(L)'
;MQVLLLILGLFYWAVVPVLFVSWLEFFRHDEDNLTDREQKISRFMIAIASIFWIVTLPFAYVELLDKFKRASRSARLYQKMLENPNSALNSSDEIQFSNH
;
A
#
# COMPACT_ATOMS: atom_id res chain seq x y z
N MET A 1 -0.35 -3.30 -39.45
CA MET A 1 0.60 -3.80 -38.43
C MET A 1 1.52 -2.71 -37.88
N GLN A 2 2.20 -1.90 -38.71
CA GLN A 2 3.12 -0.85 -38.23
C GLN A 2 2.47 0.24 -37.38
N VAL A 3 1.28 0.73 -37.76
CA VAL A 3 0.56 1.76 -37.00
C VAL A 3 0.18 1.28 -35.59
N LEU A 4 -0.17 0.00 -35.45
CA LEU A 4 -0.50 -0.60 -34.16
C LEU A 4 0.71 -0.61 -33.21
N LEU A 5 1.89 -0.94 -33.75
CA LEU A 5 3.15 -0.95 -32.98
C LEU A 5 3.56 0.46 -32.56
N LEU A 6 3.34 1.47 -33.40
CA LEU A 6 3.60 2.87 -33.06
C LEU A 6 2.68 3.36 -31.94
N ILE A 7 1.38 3.06 -32.02
CA ILE A 7 0.41 3.41 -30.97
C ILE A 7 0.78 2.71 -29.65
N LEU A 8 1.12 1.42 -29.70
CA LEU A 8 1.53 0.67 -28.52
C LEU A 8 2.83 1.20 -27.91
N GLY A 9 3.80 1.57 -28.75
CA GLY A 9 5.06 2.18 -28.32
C GLY A 9 4.85 3.55 -27.67
N LEU A 10 4.02 4.41 -28.26
CA LEU A 10 3.63 5.71 -27.71
C LEU A 10 2.89 5.56 -26.38
N PHE A 11 1.95 4.63 -26.30
CA PHE A 11 1.23 4.33 -25.08
C PHE A 11 2.17 3.86 -23.97
N TYR A 12 3.04 2.89 -24.28
CA TYR A 12 4.04 2.40 -23.33
C TYR A 12 4.96 3.53 -22.86
N TRP A 13 5.45 4.36 -23.78
CA TRP A 13 6.31 5.50 -23.46
C TRP A 13 5.61 6.54 -22.59
N ALA A 14 4.31 6.80 -22.81
CA ALA A 14 3.55 7.76 -22.02
C ALA A 14 3.24 7.26 -20.61
N VAL A 15 3.05 5.94 -20.44
CA VAL A 15 2.71 5.32 -19.15
C VAL A 15 3.93 5.22 -18.22
N VAL A 16 5.12 4.92 -18.74
CA VAL A 16 6.35 4.79 -17.94
C VAL A 16 6.64 6.01 -17.05
N PRO A 17 6.65 7.27 -17.52
CA PRO A 17 6.94 8.43 -16.68
C PRO A 17 5.82 8.70 -15.67
N VAL A 18 4.56 8.44 -16.01
CA VAL A 18 3.43 8.60 -15.09
C VAL A 18 3.56 7.65 -13.91
N LEU A 19 3.84 6.37 -14.22
CA LEU A 19 4.11 5.38 -13.18
C LEU A 19 5.33 5.79 -12.37
N PHE A 20 6.45 6.13 -13.02
CA PHE A 20 7.68 6.51 -12.34
C PHE A 20 7.47 7.63 -11.31
N VAL A 21 6.73 8.69 -11.67
CA VAL A 21 6.41 9.78 -10.74
C VAL A 21 5.55 9.29 -9.57
N SER A 22 4.51 8.48 -9.84
CA SER A 22 3.66 7.92 -8.80
C SER A 22 4.45 7.05 -7.82
N TRP A 23 5.29 6.13 -8.31
CA TRP A 23 6.16 5.29 -7.48
C TRP A 23 7.18 6.12 -6.70
N LEU A 24 7.74 7.16 -7.31
CA LEU A 24 8.70 8.05 -6.66
C LEU A 24 8.03 8.87 -5.55
N GLU A 25 6.78 9.29 -5.74
CA GLU A 25 6.01 9.99 -4.72
C GLU A 25 5.68 9.08 -3.52
N PHE A 26 5.27 7.83 -3.77
CA PHE A 26 5.09 6.83 -2.71
C PHE A 26 6.39 6.59 -1.94
N PHE A 27 7.50 6.43 -2.65
CA PHE A 27 8.79 6.19 -2.00
C PHE A 27 9.27 7.40 -1.21
N ARG A 28 9.10 8.61 -1.75
CA ARG A 28 9.47 9.86 -1.09
C ARG A 28 8.71 10.05 0.22
N HIS A 29 7.48 9.54 0.33
CA HIS A 29 6.71 9.58 1.57
C HIS A 29 7.31 8.70 2.68
N ASP A 30 8.01 7.62 2.30
CA ASP A 30 8.73 6.71 3.22
C ASP A 30 10.22 7.11 3.40
N GLU A 31 10.70 8.09 2.64
CA GLU A 31 12.12 8.44 2.49
C GLU A 31 12.66 9.39 3.57
N ASP A 32 11.80 9.97 4.41
CA ASP A 32 12.19 10.92 5.47
C ASP A 32 13.17 10.32 6.51
N ASN A 33 13.46 9.01 6.46
CA ASN A 33 14.39 8.30 7.33
C ASN A 33 15.63 7.68 6.63
N LEU A 34 15.87 7.90 5.33
CA LEU A 34 16.93 7.21 4.57
C LEU A 34 18.14 8.09 4.24
N THR A 35 19.34 7.47 4.18
CA THR A 35 20.61 8.14 3.83
C THR A 35 20.73 8.38 2.31
N ASP A 36 21.41 9.44 1.87
CA ASP A 36 21.58 9.85 0.44
C ASP A 36 21.95 8.71 -0.54
N ARG A 37 22.69 7.70 -0.07
CA ARG A 37 23.05 6.51 -0.86
C ARG A 37 21.87 5.58 -1.12
N GLU A 38 21.03 5.38 -0.12
CA GLU A 38 19.86 4.52 -0.17
C GLU A 38 18.78 5.14 -1.07
N GLN A 39 18.66 6.47 -1.03
CA GLN A 39 17.79 7.25 -1.92
C GLN A 39 18.15 7.08 -3.40
N LYS A 40 19.44 7.04 -3.76
CA LYS A 40 19.86 6.77 -5.14
C LYS A 40 19.54 5.35 -5.61
N ILE A 41 19.79 4.36 -4.75
CA ILE A 41 19.52 2.95 -5.07
C ILE A 41 18.02 2.72 -5.23
N SER A 42 17.22 3.30 -4.34
CA SER A 42 15.77 3.23 -4.42
C SER A 42 15.24 3.85 -5.71
N ARG A 43 15.70 5.06 -6.06
CA ARG A 43 15.32 5.71 -7.32
C ARG A 43 15.66 4.86 -8.54
N PHE A 44 16.80 4.16 -8.51
CA PHE A 44 17.17 3.20 -9.54
C PHE A 44 16.21 2.00 -9.58
N MET A 45 15.84 1.45 -8.42
CA MET A 45 14.87 0.36 -8.34
C MET A 45 13.50 0.77 -8.90
N ILE A 46 13.05 2.00 -8.62
CA ILE A 46 11.80 2.55 -9.13
C ILE A 46 11.84 2.72 -10.66
N ALA A 47 12.98 3.15 -11.21
CA ALA A 47 13.15 3.23 -12.66
C ALA A 47 13.02 1.85 -13.31
N ILE A 48 13.65 0.83 -12.73
CA ILE A 48 13.55 -0.56 -13.21
C ILE A 48 12.11 -1.06 -13.08
N ALA A 49 11.45 -0.83 -11.94
CA ALA A 49 10.07 -1.22 -11.69
C ALA A 49 9.09 -0.55 -12.67
N SER A 50 9.34 0.70 -13.06
CA SER A 50 8.51 1.43 -14.02
C SER A 50 8.65 0.89 -15.45
N ILE A 51 9.83 0.39 -15.84
CA ILE A 51 10.03 -0.31 -17.11
C ILE A 51 9.33 -1.68 -17.08
N PHE A 52 9.45 -2.41 -15.97
CA PHE A 52 8.81 -3.72 -15.78
C PHE A 52 7.35 -3.63 -15.29
N TRP A 53 6.65 -2.53 -15.57
CA TRP A 53 5.32 -2.25 -15.02
C TRP A 53 4.29 -3.34 -15.27
N ILE A 54 4.38 -4.07 -16.39
CA ILE A 54 3.48 -5.20 -16.70
C ILE A 54 3.56 -6.29 -15.62
N VAL A 55 4.74 -6.49 -15.01
CA VAL A 55 4.98 -7.45 -13.94
C VAL A 55 4.84 -6.80 -12.57
N THR A 56 5.24 -5.53 -12.44
CA THR A 56 5.19 -4.81 -11.16
C THR A 56 3.77 -4.47 -10.73
N LEU A 57 2.87 -4.09 -11.65
CA LEU A 57 1.48 -3.78 -11.33
C LEU A 57 0.73 -4.95 -10.65
N PRO A 58 0.72 -6.18 -11.18
CA PRO A 58 0.03 -7.28 -10.51
C PRO A 58 0.64 -7.60 -9.15
N PHE A 59 1.97 -7.50 -9.02
CA PHE A 59 2.64 -7.75 -7.73
C PHE A 59 2.24 -6.71 -6.68
N ALA A 60 2.30 -5.42 -7.02
CA ALA A 60 1.90 -4.35 -6.12
C ALA A 60 0.41 -4.36 -5.81
N TYR A 61 -0.43 -4.76 -6.77
CA TYR A 61 -1.85 -4.94 -6.52
C TYR A 61 -2.12 -6.01 -5.46
N VAL A 62 -1.40 -7.15 -5.50
CA VAL A 62 -1.51 -8.22 -4.49
C VAL A 62 -1.11 -7.71 -3.11
N GLU A 63 -0.03 -6.92 -3.02
CA GLU A 63 0.44 -6.37 -1.76
C GLU A 63 -0.52 -5.30 -1.19
N LEU A 64 -1.06 -4.43 -2.05
CA LEU A 64 -2.15 -3.51 -1.67
C LEU A 64 -3.38 -4.27 -1.18
N LEU A 65 -3.72 -5.40 -1.80
CA LEU A 65 -4.86 -6.22 -1.39
C LEU A 65 -4.68 -6.77 0.04
N ASP A 66 -3.47 -7.19 0.41
CA ASP A 66 -3.19 -7.65 1.77
C ASP A 66 -3.30 -6.51 2.78
N LYS A 67 -2.74 -5.33 2.45
CA LYS A 67 -2.85 -4.12 3.28
C LYS A 67 -4.32 -3.68 3.44
N PHE A 68 -5.09 -3.69 2.36
CA PHE A 68 -6.51 -3.32 2.38
C PHE A 68 -7.35 -4.29 3.22
N LYS A 69 -7.06 -5.60 3.13
CA LYS A 69 -7.72 -6.62 3.95
C LYS A 69 -7.41 -6.44 5.43
N ARG A 70 -6.17 -6.05 5.78
CA ARG A 70 -5.78 -5.71 7.16
C ARG A 70 -6.48 -4.44 7.66
N ALA A 71 -6.52 -3.39 6.86
CA ALA A 71 -7.22 -2.15 7.19
C ALA A 71 -8.72 -2.39 7.43
N SER A 72 -9.37 -3.15 6.55
CA SER A 72 -10.80 -3.51 6.67
C SER A 72 -11.10 -4.33 7.94
N ARG A 73 -10.16 -5.18 8.40
CA ARG A 73 -10.30 -5.91 9.66
C ARG A 73 -10.25 -4.98 10.87
N SER A 74 -9.33 -4.02 10.88
CA SER A 74 -9.24 -3.04 11.97
C SER A 74 -10.51 -2.18 12.07
N ALA A 75 -11.03 -1.70 10.95
CA ALA A 75 -12.27 -0.93 10.89
C ALA A 75 -13.48 -1.71 11.45
N ARG A 76 -13.57 -3.02 11.17
CA ARG A 76 -14.60 -3.90 11.76
C ARG A 76 -14.46 -4.07 13.27
N LEU A 77 -13.25 -4.08 13.80
CA LEU A 77 -13.03 -4.16 15.26
C LEU A 77 -13.46 -2.87 15.94
N TYR A 78 -13.10 -1.71 15.39
CA TYR A 78 -13.58 -0.42 15.89
C TYR A 78 -15.11 -0.33 15.82
N GLN A 79 -15.71 -0.77 14.72
CA GLN A 79 -17.17 -0.83 14.60
C GLN A 79 -17.79 -1.71 15.70
N LYS A 80 -17.24 -2.92 15.95
CA LYS A 80 -17.71 -3.79 17.04
C LYS A 80 -17.57 -3.15 18.42
N MET A 81 -16.51 -2.39 18.66
CA MET A 81 -16.29 -1.67 19.93
C MET A 81 -17.28 -0.52 20.11
N LEU A 82 -17.62 0.19 19.03
CA LEU A 82 -18.58 1.30 19.04
C LEU A 82 -20.04 0.82 19.11
N GLU A 83 -20.34 -0.34 18.55
CA GLU A 83 -21.69 -0.91 18.52
C GLU A 83 -22.08 -1.59 19.84
N ASN A 84 -21.11 -2.05 20.65
CA ASN A 84 -21.39 -2.67 21.95
C ASN A 84 -20.49 -2.15 23.09
N PRO A 85 -20.66 -0.89 23.54
CA PRO A 85 -19.89 -0.32 24.66
C PRO A 85 -20.14 -1.03 26.00
N ASN A 86 -21.26 -1.74 26.16
CA ASN A 86 -21.64 -2.40 27.41
C ASN A 86 -20.87 -3.71 27.66
N SER A 87 -20.32 -4.34 26.62
CA SER A 87 -19.53 -5.58 26.76
C SER A 87 -18.13 -5.35 27.36
N ALA A 88 -17.52 -4.19 27.11
CA ALA A 88 -16.20 -3.83 27.65
C ALA A 88 -16.24 -3.44 29.13
N LEU A 89 -17.35 -2.85 29.57
CA LEU A 89 -17.61 -2.52 30.99
C LEU A 89 -17.89 -3.78 31.81
N ASN A 90 -18.71 -4.71 31.29
CA ASN A 90 -19.08 -5.93 32.02
C ASN A 90 -17.88 -6.88 32.28
N SER A 91 -16.90 -6.92 31.37
CA SER A 91 -15.65 -7.68 31.58
C SER A 91 -14.77 -7.10 32.69
N SER A 92 -14.84 -5.80 32.96
CA SER A 92 -14.05 -5.17 34.02
C SER A 92 -14.70 -5.38 35.39
N ASP A 93 -16.04 -5.45 35.42
CA ASP A 93 -16.81 -5.73 36.63
C ASP A 93 -16.75 -7.22 37.04
N GLU A 94 -16.71 -8.17 36.09
CA GLU A 94 -16.52 -9.61 36.40
C GLU A 94 -15.14 -9.92 37.00
N ILE A 95 -14.09 -9.22 36.58
CA ILE A 95 -12.72 -9.42 37.14
C ILE A 95 -12.64 -8.91 38.59
N GLN A 96 -13.46 -7.91 38.98
CA GLN A 96 -13.56 -7.50 40.38
C GLN A 96 -14.41 -8.46 41.23
N PHE A 97 -15.49 -9.03 40.69
CA PHE A 97 -16.38 -9.91 41.45
C PHE A 97 -15.82 -11.31 41.73
N SER A 98 -14.84 -11.79 40.94
CA SER A 98 -14.22 -13.11 41.16
C SER A 98 -13.10 -13.12 42.22
N ASN A 99 -12.68 -11.96 42.74
CA ASN A 99 -11.59 -11.84 43.72
C ASN A 99 -12.07 -11.59 45.16
N HIS A 100 -13.36 -11.82 45.45
CA HIS A 100 -13.90 -11.63 46.80
C HIS A 100 -14.51 -12.89 47.42
#